data_AF-A0A3M2DWH9-F1
#
_entry.id   AF-A0A3M2DWH9-F1
#
_cell.length_a   1.000
_cell.length_b   1.000
_cell.length_c   1.000
_cell.angle_alpha   90.00
_cell.angle_beta   90.00
_cell.angle_gamma   90.00
#
_symmetry.space_group_name_H-M   'P 1'
#
loop_
_entity.id
_entity.type
_entity.pdbx_description
1 polymer ?
#
loop_
_entity_poly.entity_id
_entity_poly.type
_entity_poly.pdbx_seq_one_letter_code
_entity_poly.pdbx_strand_id
1 'polypeptide(L)' 'MQGRITERHLALADQTFPGIADVYAALPDKPATFLQLVWLYEEAVREVARDAAGGTARA' A
#
# COMPACT_ATOMS: atom_id res chain seq x y z
N MET A 1 -14.28 16.36 -6.21
CA MET A 1 -14.32 16.05 -4.76
C MET A 1 -12.94 15.54 -4.36
N GLN A 2 -12.13 16.30 -3.62
CA GLN A 2 -10.82 15.82 -3.15
C GLN A 2 -11.06 14.96 -1.90
N GLY A 3 -11.11 13.64 -2.09
CA GLY A 3 -11.21 12.68 -0.98
C GLY A 3 -9.92 12.68 -0.16
N ARG A 4 -9.83 13.59 0.81
CA ARG A 4 -8.70 13.63 1.74
C ARG A 4 -8.73 12.38 2.61
N ILE A 5 -7.60 11.69 2.68
CA ILE A 5 -7.42 10.59 3.62
C ILE A 5 -7.29 11.21 5.01
N THR A 6 -8.01 10.63 5.96
CA THR A 6 -7.78 10.86 7.39
C THR A 6 -7.35 9.54 8.01
N GLU A 7 -6.66 9.55 9.14
CA GLU A 7 -6.22 8.33 9.81
C GLU A 7 -7.38 7.36 10.11
N ARG A 8 -8.59 7.89 10.36
CA ARG A 8 -9.81 7.08 10.53
C ARG A 8 -10.17 6.28 9.28
N HIS A 9 -9.84 6.78 8.09
CA HIS A 9 -10.09 6.08 6.82
C HIS A 9 -9.08 4.95 6.60
N LEU A 10 -7.88 5.01 7.20
CA LEU A 10 -6.87 3.96 7.06
C LEU A 10 -7.29 2.65 7.73
N ALA A 11 -7.87 2.73 8.94
CA ALA A 11 -8.36 1.54 9.64
C ALA A 11 -9.50 0.83 8.90
N LEU A 12 -10.32 1.57 8.14
CA LEU A 12 -11.34 1.00 7.26
C LEU A 12 -10.72 0.46 5.97
N ALA A 13 -9.75 1.18 5.40
CA ALA A 13 -9.06 0.74 4.20
C ALA A 13 -8.31 -0.58 4.42
N ASP A 14 -7.72 -0.78 5.60
CA ASP A 14 -6.97 -1.98 5.95
C ASP A 14 -7.82 -3.27 5.94
N GLN A 15 -9.14 -3.14 6.17
CA GLN A 15 -10.07 -4.27 6.07
C GLN A 15 -10.25 -4.76 4.63
N THR A 16 -10.09 -3.87 3.65
CA THR A 16 -10.24 -4.16 2.21
C THR A 16 -8.89 -4.35 1.52
N PHE A 17 -7.85 -3.63 1.98
CA PHE A 17 -6.49 -3.65 1.48
C PHE A 17 -5.54 -3.93 2.67
N PRO A 18 -5.34 -5.21 3.05
CA PRO A 18 -4.56 -5.56 4.23
C PRO A 18 -3.12 -5.05 4.17
N GLY A 19 -2.68 -4.28 5.17
CA GLY A 19 -1.35 -3.69 5.23
C GLY A 19 -1.24 -2.33 4.53
N ILE A 20 -2.33 -1.78 3.99
CA ILE A 20 -2.32 -0.43 3.39
C ILE A 20 -1.98 0.65 4.41
N ALA A 21 -2.33 0.43 5.69
CA ALA A 21 -1.96 1.33 6.77
C ALA A 21 -0.44 1.33 7.01
N ASP A 22 0.21 0.18 6.92
CA ASP A 22 1.67 0.04 7.05
C ASP A 22 2.38 0.71 5.88
N VAL A 23 1.87 0.53 4.65
CA VAL A 23 2.37 1.25 3.46
C VAL A 23 2.26 2.75 3.68
N TYR A 24 1.08 3.24 4.10
CA TYR A 24 0.90 4.66 4.38
C TYR A 24 1.89 5.16 5.45
N ALA A 25 2.10 4.40 6.53
CA ALA A 25 3.01 4.76 7.61
C ALA A 25 4.47 4.85 7.15
N ALA A 26 4.92 3.89 6.32
CA ALA A 26 6.28 3.81 5.79
C ALA A 26 6.61 4.89 4.75
N LEU A 27 5.61 5.50 4.11
CA LEU A 27 5.86 6.54 3.12
C LEU A 27 6.47 7.81 3.75
N PRO A 28 7.60 8.33 3.22
CA PRO A 28 8.19 9.57 3.69
C PRO A 28 7.28 10.78 3.39
N ASP A 29 6.63 10.78 2.22
CA ASP A 29 5.67 11.79 1.80
C ASP A 29 4.26 11.18 1.74
N LYS A 30 3.31 11.78 2.46
CA LYS A 30 1.95 11.23 2.51
C LYS A 30 1.17 11.57 1.24
N PRO A 31 0.49 10.60 0.61
CA PRO A 31 -0.30 10.84 -0.59
C PRO A 31 -1.47 11.79 -0.29
N ALA A 32 -1.78 12.66 -1.24
CA ALA A 32 -2.82 13.67 -1.10
C ALA A 32 -4.23 13.09 -1.21
N THR A 33 -4.38 11.92 -1.85
CA THR A 33 -5.67 11.27 -2.10
C THR A 33 -5.61 9.77 -1.85
N PHE A 34 -6.77 9.18 -1.52
CA PHE A 34 -6.88 7.73 -1.31
C PHE A 34 -6.46 6.91 -2.54
N LEU A 35 -6.78 7.39 -3.74
CA LEU A 35 -6.39 6.73 -4.98
C LEU A 35 -4.86 6.62 -5.14
N GLN A 36 -4.13 7.67 -4.78
CA GLN A 36 -2.66 7.63 -4.80
C GLN A 36 -2.11 6.61 -3.81
N LEU A 37 -2.70 6.50 -2.62
CA LEU A 37 -2.30 5.48 -1.65
C LEU A 37 -2.55 4.06 -2.19
N VAL A 38 -3.69 3.82 -2.83
CA VAL A 38 -4.02 2.50 -3.41
C VAL A 38 -3.02 2.12 -4.51
N TRP A 39 -2.62 3.05 -5.37
CA TRP A 39 -1.61 2.76 -6.40
C TRP A 39 -0.26 2.37 -5.80
N LEU A 40 0.20 3.10 -4.77
CA LEU A 40 1.45 2.76 -4.08
C LEU A 40 1.37 1.39 -3.39
N TYR A 41 0.22 1.07 -2.79
CA TYR A 41 -0.02 -0.25 -2.21
C TYR A 41 0.05 -1.37 -3.25
N GLU A 42 -0.60 -1.19 -4.42
CA GLU A 42 -0.55 -2.19 -5.49
C GLU A 42 0.87 -2.43 -6.02
N GLU A 43 1.69 -1.38 -6.13
CA GLU A 43 3.09 -1.51 -6.51
C GLU A 43 3.88 -2.31 -5.48
N ALA A 44 3.71 -2.01 -4.19
CA ALA A 44 4.37 -2.74 -3.10
C ALA A 44 3.96 -4.23 -3.08
N VAL A 45 2.67 -4.53 -3.25
CA VAL A 45 2.18 -5.92 -3.32
C VAL A 45 2.77 -6.65 -4.52
N ARG A 46 2.86 -6.00 -5.68
CA ARG A 46 3.48 -6.58 -6.88
C ARG A 46 4.97 -6.83 -6.68
N GLU A 47 5.68 -5.96 -5.97
CA GLU A 47 7.09 -6.14 -5.64
C GLU A 47 7.29 -7.37 -4.76
N VAL A 48 6.54 -7.48 -3.65
CA VAL A 48 6.59 -8.66 -2.77
C VAL A 48 6.23 -9.95 -3.54
N ALA A 49 5.22 -9.90 -4.40
CA ALA A 49 4.84 -11.05 -5.22
C ALA A 49 5.94 -11.45 -6.23
N ARG A 50 6.66 -10.46 -6.80
CA ARG A 50 7.82 -10.72 -7.67
C ARG A 50 8.98 -11.35 -6.91
N ASP A 51 9.29 -10.84 -5.72
CA ASP A 51 10.36 -11.40 -4.89
C ASP A 51 10.04 -12.83 -4.45
N ALA A 52 8.78 -13.10 -4.07
CA ALA A 52 8.30 -14.44 -3.77
C ALA A 52 8.39 -15.38 -4.99
N ALA A 53 8.11 -14.88 -6.20
CA ALA A 53 8.20 -15.66 -7.44
C ALA A 53 9.65 -15.85 -7.93
N GLY A 54 10.56 -14.92 -7.61
CA GLY A 54 11.98 -14.97 -7.98
C GLY A 54 12.88 -15.75 -7.01
N GLY A 55 12.36 -16.13 -5.84
CA GLY A 55 13.10 -16.81 -4.77
C GLY A 55 13.46 -18.28 -5.00
N THR A 56 13.10 -18.89 -6.15
CA THR A 56 13.43 -20.29 -6.47
C THR A 56 14.63 -20.46 -7.44
N ALA A 57 15.46 -19.44 -7.63
CA ALA A 57 16.56 -19.49 -8.60
C ALA A 57 17.96 -19.18 -8.04
N ARG A 58 18.23 -19.43 -6.75
CA ARG A 58 19.61 -19.48 -6.21
C ARG A 58 19.74 -20.51 -5.08
N ALA A 59 20.13 -21.72 -5.45
CA ALA A 59 20.83 -22.69 -4.61
C ALA A 59 21.83 -23.45 -5.48
#